data_AF-A0A3M1ALU0-F1
#
_entry.id   AF-A0A3M1ALU0-F1
#
_cell.length_a   1.000
_cell.length_b   1.000
_cell.length_c   1.000
_cell.angle_alpha   90.00
_cell.angle_beta   90.00
_cell.angle_gamma   90.00
#
_symmetry.space_group_name_H-M   'P 1'
#
loop_
_entity.id
_entity.type
_entity.pdbx_description
1 polymer ?
#
loop_
_entity_poly.entity_id
_entity_poly.type
_entity_poly.pdbx_seq_one_letter_code
_entity_poly.pdbx_strand_id
1 'polypeptide(L)' 'MKTAQPDQTSTYQYLPESLQKIAHQLKESPPGNPGEMRKIVMEANVQAGDLVQWSDFEHPVSDSYGRKLVYKAD' A
#
# COMPACT_ATOMS: atom_id res chain seq x y z
N MET A 1 -14.69 -6.98 22.78
CA MET A 1 -15.10 -5.96 21.80
C MET A 1 -14.17 -6.09 20.60
N LYS A 2 -14.64 -6.69 19.49
CA LYS A 2 -13.87 -6.75 18.24
C LYS A 2 -14.17 -5.45 17.49
N THR A 3 -13.20 -4.54 17.43
CA THR A 3 -13.32 -3.33 16.61
C THR A 3 -13.44 -3.77 15.16
N ALA A 4 -14.59 -3.45 14.56
CA ALA A 4 -14.88 -3.72 13.17
C ALA A 4 -13.80 -3.08 12.27
N GLN A 5 -13.18 -3.91 11.42
CA GLN A 5 -12.36 -3.45 10.32
C GLN A 5 -13.29 -2.75 9.31
N PRO A 6 -12.98 -1.51 8.88
CA PRO A 6 -13.87 -0.76 8.02
C PRO A 6 -13.96 -1.40 6.62
N ASP A 7 -15.17 -1.29 6.10
CA ASP A 7 -15.76 -1.84 4.89
C ASP A 7 -14.92 -1.60 3.60
N GLN A 8 -14.92 -2.60 2.71
CA GLN A 8 -14.13 -2.68 1.49
C GLN A 8 -14.92 -2.04 0.34
N THR A 9 -14.74 -0.74 0.08
CA THR A 9 -15.24 -0.11 -1.16
C THR A 9 -14.37 1.10 -1.51
N SER A 10 -13.49 0.94 -2.50
CA SER A 10 -12.65 1.97 -3.14
C SER A 10 -11.91 2.95 -2.19
N THR A 11 -11.19 2.41 -1.22
CA THR A 11 -10.48 3.16 -0.17
C THR A 11 -9.17 3.82 -0.61
N TYR A 12 -8.70 3.58 -1.85
CA TYR A 12 -7.39 4.08 -2.29
C TYR A 12 -7.38 5.58 -2.65
N GLN A 13 -8.54 6.22 -2.79
CA GLN A 13 -8.66 7.66 -3.10
C GLN A 13 -8.17 8.58 -1.97
N TYR A 14 -7.99 8.03 -0.76
CA TYR A 14 -7.46 8.74 0.41
C TYR A 14 -5.97 8.48 0.65
N LEU A 15 -5.34 7.64 -0.16
CA LEU A 15 -3.90 7.42 -0.07
C LEU A 15 -3.14 8.63 -0.65
N PRO A 16 -1.87 8.84 -0.28
CA PRO A 16 -0.98 9.72 -1.03
C PRO A 16 -0.98 9.39 -2.53
N GLU A 17 -0.85 10.42 -3.37
CA GLU A 17 -1.00 10.32 -4.83
C GLU A 17 -0.13 9.19 -5.45
N SER A 18 1.10 9.03 -4.95
CA SER A 18 2.03 7.98 -5.37
C SER A 18 1.46 6.57 -5.12
N LEU A 19 0.83 6.35 -3.97
CA LEU A 19 0.20 5.07 -3.62
C LEU A 19 -1.13 4.87 -4.34
N GLN A 20 -1.87 5.94 -4.65
CA GLN A 20 -3.06 5.85 -5.51
C GLN A 20 -2.69 5.33 -6.90
N LYS A 21 -1.59 5.84 -7.48
CA LYS A 21 -1.08 5.40 -8.79
C LYS A 21 -0.79 3.89 -8.78
N ILE A 22 -0.13 3.40 -7.74
CA ILE A 22 0.15 1.96 -7.60
C ILE A 22 -1.17 1.17 -7.48
N ALA A 23 -2.06 1.56 -6.56
CA ALA A 23 -3.32 0.86 -6.35
C ALA A 23 -4.19 0.83 -7.61
N HIS A 24 -4.25 1.94 -8.34
CA HIS A 24 -4.98 2.04 -9.60
C HIS A 24 -4.37 1.15 -10.69
N GLN A 25 -3.05 1.18 -10.89
CA GLN A 25 -2.39 0.33 -11.90
C GLN A 25 -2.53 -1.16 -11.56
N LEU A 26 -2.38 -1.55 -10.28
CA LEU A 26 -2.60 -2.93 -9.85
C LEU A 26 -4.03 -3.41 -10.08
N LYS A 27 -5.02 -2.51 -10.04
CA LYS A 27 -6.43 -2.83 -10.26
C LYS A 27 -6.78 -2.92 -11.75
N GLU A 28 -6.38 -1.93 -12.54
CA GLU A 28 -6.75 -1.84 -13.96
C GLU A 28 -5.89 -2.72 -14.87
N SER A 29 -4.60 -2.87 -14.54
CA SER A 29 -3.65 -3.64 -15.35
C SER A 29 -2.65 -4.37 -14.44
N PRO A 30 -3.06 -5.52 -13.86
CA PRO A 30 -2.17 -6.32 -13.02
C PRO A 30 -0.89 -6.70 -13.79
N PRO A 31 0.31 -6.49 -13.22
CA PRO A 31 1.56 -6.82 -13.90
C PRO A 31 1.70 -8.33 -14.08
N GLY A 32 2.05 -8.76 -15.29
CA GLY A 32 2.27 -10.16 -15.64
C GLY A 32 3.66 -10.68 -15.27
N ASN A 33 4.61 -9.79 -14.94
CA ASN A 33 5.96 -10.15 -14.54
C ASN A 33 6.61 -9.13 -13.58
N PRO A 34 7.72 -9.50 -12.90
CA PRO A 34 8.41 -8.59 -11.98
C PRO A 34 8.97 -7.30 -12.62
N GLY A 35 9.28 -7.32 -13.93
CA GLY A 35 9.77 -6.14 -14.65
C GLY A 35 8.69 -5.07 -14.78
N GLU A 36 7.47 -5.48 -15.07
CA GLU A 36 6.29 -4.60 -15.08
C GLU A 36 6.02 -4.06 -13.68
N MET A 37 6.03 -4.91 -12.63
CA MET A 37 5.87 -4.45 -11.24
C MET A 37 6.91 -3.38 -10.87
N ARG A 38 8.18 -3.59 -11.23
CA ARG A 38 9.24 -2.60 -10.99
C ARG A 38 8.92 -1.26 -11.66
N LYS A 39 8.43 -1.29 -12.90
CA LYS A 39 8.06 -0.07 -13.64
C LYS A 39 6.95 0.70 -12.91
N ILE A 40 5.90 0.01 -12.46
CA ILE A 40 4.80 0.60 -11.68
C ILE A 40 5.34 1.35 -10.44
N VAL A 41 6.20 0.69 -9.66
CA VAL A 41 6.76 1.29 -8.43
C VAL A 41 7.65 2.49 -8.73
N MET A 42 8.47 2.41 -9.79
CA MET A 42 9.36 3.53 -10.15
C MET A 42 8.60 4.74 -10.67
N GLU A 43 7.57 4.54 -11.50
CA GLU A 43 6.75 5.62 -12.05
C GLU A 43 5.87 6.29 -11.00
N ALA A 44 5.44 5.53 -9.98
CA ALA A 44 4.71 6.07 -8.84
C ALA A 44 5.54 7.06 -8.00
N ASN A 45 6.87 6.95 -8.04
CA ASN A 45 7.81 7.84 -7.35
C ASN A 45 7.47 8.06 -5.86
N VAL A 46 7.21 6.97 -5.13
CA VAL A 46 6.84 7.00 -3.72
C VAL A 46 7.97 7.62 -2.89
N GLN A 47 7.62 8.64 -2.09
CA GLN A 47 8.54 9.28 -1.16
C GLN A 47 8.37 8.71 0.24
N ALA A 48 9.40 8.86 1.08
CA ALA A 48 9.32 8.42 2.48
C ALA A 48 8.14 9.06 3.23
N GLY A 49 7.84 10.33 2.94
CA GLY A 49 6.68 11.06 3.48
C GLY A 49 5.33 10.40 3.20
N ASP A 50 5.19 9.72 2.06
CA ASP A 50 3.96 9.04 1.68
C ASP A 50 3.69 7.80 2.54
N LEU A 51 4.74 7.24 3.16
CA LEU A 51 4.67 6.01 3.94
C LEU A 51 4.58 6.24 5.46
N VAL A 52 4.65 7.49 5.91
CA VAL A 52 4.74 7.85 7.35
C VAL A 52 3.60 7.24 8.17
N GLN A 53 2.37 7.28 7.65
CA GLN A 53 1.19 6.76 8.36
C GLN A 53 1.22 5.22 8.57
N TRP A 54 2.02 4.51 7.79
CA TRP A 54 2.25 3.06 7.93
C TRP A 54 3.61 2.74 8.54
N SER A 55 4.41 3.75 8.87
CA SER A 55 5.69 3.54 9.53
C SER A 55 5.44 3.21 10.99
N ASP A 56 5.84 2.02 11.42
CA ASP A 56 5.87 1.63 12.82
C ASP A 56 7.32 1.41 13.22
N PHE A 57 7.87 2.32 14.04
CA PHE A 57 9.24 2.19 14.52
C PHE A 57 9.31 1.56 15.92
N GLU A 58 8.16 1.26 16.53
CA GLU A 58 8.01 0.81 17.91
C GLU A 58 7.33 -0.57 17.96
N HIS A 59 7.53 -1.41 16.94
CA HIS A 59 6.95 -2.74 16.89
C HIS A 59 7.73 -3.74 17.77
N PRO A 60 7.05 -4.71 18.43
CA PRO A 60 7.73 -5.75 19.19
C PRO A 60 8.67 -6.56 18.29
N VAL A 61 9.80 -7.01 18.83
CA VAL A 61 10.77 -7.86 18.10
C VAL A 61 10.12 -9.14 17.56
N SER A 62 9.07 -9.64 18.23
CA SER A 62 8.26 -10.78 17.75
C SER A 62 7.55 -10.53 16.42
N ASP A 63 7.25 -9.27 16.11
CA ASP A 63 6.57 -8.85 14.87
C ASP A 63 7.57 -8.55 13.74
N SER A 64 8.83 -8.91 13.95
CA SER A 64 9.96 -8.73 13.04
C SER A 64 10.13 -7.27 12.61
N TYR A 65 9.63 -6.87 11.44
CA TYR A 65 9.81 -5.53 10.88
C TYR A 65 8.51 -4.73 10.77
N GLY A 66 7.48 -5.07 11.55
CA GLY A 66 6.31 -4.20 11.75
C GLY A 66 5.48 -3.92 10.49
N ARG A 67 5.20 -4.95 9.68
CA ARG A 67 4.44 -4.79 8.42
C ARG A 67 3.03 -4.27 8.63
N LYS A 68 2.62 -3.29 7.84
CA LYS A 68 1.24 -2.79 7.75
C LYS A 68 0.71 -2.90 6.33
N LEU A 69 -0.54 -3.34 6.19
CA LEU A 69 -1.23 -3.42 4.90
C LEU A 69 -1.68 -2.01 4.48
N VAL A 70 -1.28 -1.59 3.29
CA VAL A 70 -1.63 -0.28 2.71
C VAL A 70 -2.93 -0.37 1.90
N TYR A 71 -3.02 -1.39 1.04
CA TYR A 71 -4.13 -1.58 0.13
C TYR A 71 -4.32 -3.07 -0.18
N LYS A 72 -5.57 -3.47 -0.38
CA LYS A 72 -5.96 -4.80 -0.85
C LYS A 72 -6.95 -4.60 -2.00
N ALA A 73 -6.66 -5.19 -3.15
CA ALA A 73 -7.61 -5.28 -4.25
C ALA A 73 -8.68 -6.35 -3.92
N ASP A 74 -9.90 -6.10 -4.36
CA ASP A 74 -11.04 -7.03 -4.21
C ASP A 74 -10.83 -8.33 -5.03
#